data_AF-A0A537IQP1-F1
#
_entry.id   AF-A0A537IQP1-F1
#
_cell.length_a   1.000
_cell.length_b   1.000
_cell.length_c   1.000
_cell.angle_alpha   90.00
_cell.angle_beta   90.00
_cell.angle_gamma   90.00
#
_symmetry.space_group_name_H-M   'P 1'
#
loop_
_entity.id
_entity.type
_entity.pdbx_description
1 polymer ?
#
loop_
_entity_poly.entity_id
_entity_poly.type
_entity_poly.pdbx_seq_one_letter_code
_entity_poly.pdbx_strand_id
1 'polypeptide(L)'
;MADIIGQWVLNLILNTDYRLRIRTSNGKEYLSDYVTARSTPPIDSVNWRMDGDRMRFYVNAHDPSGNTRYYRWEYDETWEIKSYYYSRFIYVVSNNTVRDRVFPAEDVSKGWKFNNSTNIFLASSARLQSDVIFEAPLTAIEQGNEKLSVRYSILVRQYALDKKGYEFYDLMKKNTEDIGGVFDVQPTEIQGNIHCVTDPKELVIGYVSASTVTENRIFISASDLPFSWRYVEYCPYYMVANQPDSFRLYFQSQYYSPYDGVYSPATGALVGYLSALPGCVDCKYRGASLTKPPYW
;
A
#
# COMPACT_ATOMS: atom_id res chain seq x y z
N MET A 1 -16.53 20.07 -6.54
CA MET A 1 -15.92 19.04 -7.41
C MET A 1 -16.51 17.71 -7.02
N ALA A 2 -17.07 16.97 -7.98
CA ALA A 2 -17.48 15.58 -7.75
C ALA A 2 -16.30 14.71 -8.15
N ASP A 3 -15.53 14.24 -7.18
CA ASP A 3 -14.42 13.32 -7.43
C ASP A 3 -15.01 11.92 -7.67
N ILE A 4 -15.06 11.51 -8.93
CA ILE A 4 -15.41 10.14 -9.31
C ILE A 4 -14.10 9.42 -9.58
N ILE A 5 -13.48 8.93 -8.51
CA ILE A 5 -12.38 7.99 -8.59
C ILE A 5 -12.98 6.60 -8.41
N GLY A 6 -12.93 5.76 -9.44
CA GLY A 6 -13.47 4.41 -9.37
C GLY A 6 -12.94 3.52 -10.47
N GLN A 7 -12.58 2.29 -10.11
CA GLN A 7 -12.40 1.18 -11.05
C GLN A 7 -13.71 0.39 -11.11
N TRP A 8 -14.22 0.18 -12.32
CA TRP A 8 -15.47 -0.54 -12.54
C TRP A 8 -15.16 -1.84 -13.28
N VAL A 9 -15.47 -2.97 -12.66
CA VAL A 9 -15.35 -4.28 -13.31
C VAL A 9 -16.59 -4.46 -14.19
N LEU A 10 -16.38 -4.38 -15.50
CA LEU A 10 -17.44 -4.46 -16.52
C LEU A 10 -17.11 -5.56 -17.53
N ASN A 11 -18.13 -6.25 -18.04
CA ASN A 11 -18.00 -7.22 -19.11
C ASN A 11 -18.07 -6.51 -20.47
N LEU A 12 -16.97 -5.86 -20.86
CA LEU A 12 -16.84 -5.16 -22.14
C LEU A 12 -16.33 -6.11 -23.24
N ILE A 13 -16.81 -5.92 -24.47
CA ILE A 13 -16.30 -6.63 -25.65
C ILE A 13 -15.06 -5.89 -26.14
N LEU A 14 -13.95 -6.61 -26.31
CA LEU A 14 -12.70 -6.04 -26.81
C LEU A 14 -12.86 -5.44 -28.22
N ASN A 15 -12.05 -4.43 -28.52
CA ASN A 15 -12.06 -3.70 -29.80
C ASN A 15 -13.41 -3.04 -30.12
N THR A 16 -14.24 -2.80 -29.11
CA THR A 16 -15.50 -2.06 -29.21
C THR A 16 -15.35 -0.72 -28.50
N ASP A 17 -15.97 0.32 -29.07
CA ASP A 17 -15.94 1.66 -28.51
C ASP A 17 -17.02 1.85 -27.45
N TYR A 18 -16.60 2.33 -26.29
CA TYR A 18 -17.45 2.65 -25.15
C TYR A 18 -17.25 4.10 -24.74
N ARG A 19 -18.22 4.66 -24.02
CA ARG A 19 -18.06 5.95 -23.35
C ARG A 19 -18.71 5.92 -21.99
N LEU A 20 -18.17 6.69 -21.06
CA LEU A 20 -18.75 6.91 -19.75
C LEU A 20 -19.79 8.01 -19.82
N ARG A 21 -20.94 7.79 -19.16
CA ARG A 21 -21.98 8.81 -18.94
C ARG A 21 -22.23 8.96 -17.45
N ILE A 22 -21.96 10.14 -16.91
CA ILE A 22 -22.16 10.48 -15.51
C ILE A 22 -23.34 11.45 -15.42
N ARG A 23 -24.29 11.15 -14.54
CA ARG A 23 -25.36 12.08 -14.15
C ARG A 23 -25.24 12.36 -12.67
N THR A 24 -25.08 13.62 -12.32
CA THR A 24 -24.96 14.04 -10.92
C THR A 24 -26.32 14.41 -10.34
N SER A 25 -26.43 14.38 -9.01
CA SER A 25 -27.68 14.71 -8.30
C SER A 25 -28.13 16.16 -8.50
N ASN A 26 -27.20 17.08 -8.83
CA ASN A 26 -27.50 18.47 -9.15
C ASN A 26 -27.91 18.69 -10.64
N GLY A 27 -28.14 17.62 -11.40
CA GLY A 27 -28.66 17.68 -12.76
C GLY A 27 -27.61 17.92 -13.86
N LYS A 28 -26.32 17.99 -13.53
CA LYS A 28 -25.25 18.05 -14.54
C LYS A 28 -25.03 16.68 -15.19
N GLU A 29 -24.64 16.72 -16.46
CA GLU A 29 -24.32 15.53 -17.23
C GLU A 29 -22.93 15.64 -17.84
N TYR A 30 -22.11 14.60 -17.64
CA TYR A 30 -20.77 14.49 -18.20
C TYR A 30 -20.68 13.27 -19.10
N LEU A 31 -20.02 13.44 -20.25
CA LEU A 31 -19.72 12.36 -21.20
C LEU A 31 -18.21 12.30 -21.41
N SER A 32 -17.67 11.08 -21.44
CA SER A 32 -16.35 10.89 -22.02
C SER A 32 -16.42 10.85 -23.54
N ASP A 33 -15.29 11.09 -24.19
CA ASP A 33 -15.05 10.63 -25.55
C ASP A 33 -15.23 9.10 -25.63
N TYR A 34 -15.43 8.61 -26.84
CA TYR A 34 -15.39 7.18 -27.10
C TYR A 34 -13.97 6.65 -26.93
N VAL A 35 -13.86 5.53 -26.20
CA VAL A 35 -12.61 4.80 -25.98
C VAL A 35 -12.81 3.34 -26.36
N THR A 36 -11.85 2.81 -27.11
CA THR A 36 -11.85 1.41 -27.51
C THR A 36 -11.40 0.53 -26.34
N ALA A 37 -12.16 -0.52 -26.01
CA ALA A 37 -11.77 -1.50 -25.01
C ALA A 37 -10.56 -2.33 -25.48
N ARG A 38 -9.44 -2.24 -24.76
CA ARG A 38 -8.16 -2.89 -25.12
C ARG A 38 -7.89 -4.15 -24.29
N SER A 39 -7.18 -5.09 -24.89
CA SER A 39 -6.58 -6.19 -24.14
C SER A 39 -5.25 -5.72 -23.54
N THR A 40 -5.07 -5.92 -22.25
CA THR A 40 -3.78 -5.73 -21.58
C THR A 40 -2.99 -7.04 -21.63
N PRO A 41 -1.73 -7.02 -22.08
CA PRO A 41 -0.90 -8.22 -22.13
C PRO A 41 -0.55 -8.68 -20.70
N PRO A 42 -0.11 -9.93 -20.53
CA PRO A 42 0.39 -10.42 -19.26
C PRO A 42 1.56 -9.58 -18.71
N ILE A 43 1.73 -9.64 -17.39
CA ILE A 43 2.98 -9.22 -16.73
C ILE A 43 3.94 -10.40 -16.82
N ASP A 44 5.15 -10.19 -17.35
CA ASP A 44 6.15 -11.25 -17.48
C ASP A 44 6.75 -11.60 -16.13
N SER A 45 7.12 -10.57 -15.37
CA SER A 45 7.67 -10.71 -14.03
C SER A 45 7.62 -9.40 -13.27
N VAL A 46 7.50 -9.52 -11.94
CA VAL A 46 7.81 -8.46 -10.99
C VAL A 46 9.10 -8.88 -10.30
N ASN A 47 10.17 -8.12 -10.52
CA ASN A 47 11.50 -8.42 -10.01
C ASN A 47 11.93 -7.40 -8.97
N TRP A 48 12.92 -7.77 -8.17
CA TRP A 48 13.53 -6.90 -7.19
C TRP A 48 15.04 -7.10 -7.15
N ARG A 49 15.78 -6.05 -6.79
CA ARG A 49 17.22 -6.13 -6.50
C ARG A 49 17.62 -5.07 -5.50
N MET A 50 18.69 -5.35 -4.78
CA MET A 50 19.38 -4.33 -3.99
C MET A 50 20.09 -3.34 -4.93
N ASP A 51 19.88 -2.06 -4.68
CA ASP A 51 20.61 -0.95 -5.27
C ASP A 51 21.07 -0.04 -4.14
N GLY A 52 22.35 -0.18 -3.75
CA GLY A 52 22.88 0.46 -2.55
C GLY A 52 22.16 -0.01 -1.28
N ASP A 53 21.58 0.94 -0.55
CA ASP A 53 20.80 0.76 0.67
C ASP A 53 19.28 0.63 0.40
N ARG A 54 18.87 0.47 -0.85
CA ARG A 54 17.45 0.37 -1.22
C ARG A 54 17.15 -0.93 -1.92
N MET A 55 16.03 -1.55 -1.54
CA MET A 55 15.44 -2.63 -2.31
C MET A 55 14.52 -2.05 -3.37
N ARG A 56 14.88 -2.16 -4.65
CA ARG A 56 14.09 -1.63 -5.76
C ARG A 56 13.29 -2.72 -6.45
N PHE A 57 12.07 -2.37 -6.85
CA PHE A 57 11.13 -3.23 -7.54
C PHE A 57 10.92 -2.75 -8.98
N TYR A 58 10.80 -3.72 -9.89
CA TYR A 58 10.65 -3.48 -11.31
C TYR A 58 9.60 -4.41 -11.91
N VAL A 59 9.00 -3.99 -13.01
CA VAL A 59 8.08 -4.80 -13.80
C VAL A 59 8.60 -4.98 -15.23
N ASN A 60 8.42 -6.20 -15.75
CA ASN A 60 8.67 -6.56 -17.13
C ASN A 60 7.36 -6.95 -17.80
N ALA A 61 7.18 -6.54 -19.05
CA ALA A 61 6.02 -6.89 -19.85
C ALA A 61 6.38 -6.87 -21.34
N HIS A 62 5.69 -7.69 -22.12
CA HIS A 62 5.76 -7.62 -23.58
C HIS A 62 4.41 -7.94 -24.22
N ASP A 63 4.22 -7.45 -25.44
CA ASP A 63 3.07 -7.80 -26.27
C ASP A 63 3.56 -8.27 -27.65
N PRO A 64 3.60 -9.59 -27.92
CA PRO A 64 4.04 -10.12 -29.21
C PRO A 64 3.22 -9.60 -30.40
N SER A 65 1.97 -9.17 -30.16
CA SER A 65 1.09 -8.63 -31.20
C SER A 65 1.37 -7.16 -31.52
N GLY A 66 2.11 -6.46 -30.65
CA GLY A 66 2.49 -5.06 -30.81
C GLY A 66 1.33 -4.07 -30.68
N ASN A 67 0.20 -4.51 -30.11
CA ASN A 67 -1.02 -3.73 -29.99
C ASN A 67 -1.03 -2.83 -28.74
N THR A 68 -0.08 -3.01 -27.82
CA THR A 68 -0.01 -2.32 -26.52
C THR A 68 1.28 -1.53 -26.37
N ARG A 69 1.33 -0.31 -26.91
CA ARG A 69 2.57 0.50 -26.86
C ARG A 69 2.72 1.40 -25.63
N TYR A 70 1.71 1.45 -24.78
CA TYR A 70 1.65 2.35 -23.64
C TYR A 70 1.09 1.60 -22.43
N TYR A 71 1.83 1.65 -21.34
CA TYR A 71 1.57 0.87 -20.14
C TYR A 71 1.45 1.79 -18.95
N ARG A 72 0.54 1.42 -18.06
CA ARG A 72 0.43 1.99 -16.71
C ARG A 72 0.38 0.87 -15.69
N TRP A 73 1.01 1.11 -14.54
CA TRP A 73 0.92 0.23 -13.40
C TRP A 73 0.43 0.95 -12.16
N GLU A 74 -0.19 0.17 -11.29
CA GLU A 74 -0.40 0.49 -9.88
C GLU A 74 -0.06 -0.76 -9.07
N TYR A 75 0.09 -0.61 -7.76
CA TYR A 75 0.31 -1.75 -6.90
C TYR A 75 -0.33 -1.59 -5.53
N ASP A 76 -0.66 -2.71 -4.90
CA ASP A 76 -0.95 -2.79 -3.47
C ASP A 76 0.11 -3.63 -2.77
N GLU A 77 0.52 -3.17 -1.60
CA GLU A 77 1.52 -3.81 -0.74
C GLU A 77 0.87 -4.32 0.53
N THR A 78 1.37 -5.47 0.99
CA THR A 78 0.99 -6.04 2.28
C THR A 78 2.24 -6.58 2.96
N TRP A 79 2.45 -6.25 4.23
CA TRP A 79 3.56 -6.80 5.00
C TRP A 79 3.14 -7.28 6.38
N GLU A 80 3.76 -8.38 6.80
CA GLU A 80 3.63 -8.91 8.15
C GLU A 80 4.56 -8.16 9.09
N ILE A 81 4.03 -7.75 10.24
CA ILE A 81 4.80 -7.24 11.37
C ILE A 81 4.60 -8.12 12.59
N LYS A 82 5.60 -8.12 13.47
CA LYS A 82 5.51 -8.76 14.78
C LYS A 82 5.70 -7.71 15.87
N SER A 83 5.03 -7.90 17.00
CA SER A 83 5.34 -7.11 18.20
C SER A 83 6.76 -7.44 18.66
N TYR A 84 7.43 -6.45 19.24
CA TYR A 84 8.76 -6.65 19.78
C TYR A 84 8.75 -7.62 20.97
N TYR A 85 7.77 -7.43 21.87
CA TYR A 85 7.54 -8.31 23.01
C TYR A 85 6.30 -9.17 22.79
N TYR A 86 6.41 -10.47 23.08
CA TYR A 86 5.25 -11.34 23.16
C TYR A 86 4.44 -11.02 24.41
N SER A 87 3.22 -10.51 24.22
CA SER A 87 2.34 -10.07 25.30
C SER A 87 1.56 -11.23 25.88
N ARG A 88 1.91 -11.70 27.09
CA ARG A 88 1.13 -12.71 27.83
C ARG A 88 0.01 -12.11 28.66
N PHE A 89 0.13 -10.84 29.02
CA PHE A 89 -0.79 -10.14 29.92
C PHE A 89 -1.55 -9.02 29.20
N ILE A 90 -2.71 -8.67 29.74
CA ILE A 90 -3.52 -7.53 29.30
C ILE A 90 -4.06 -6.79 30.52
N TYR A 91 -4.03 -5.46 30.46
CA TYR A 91 -4.66 -4.60 31.46
C TYR A 91 -6.15 -4.41 31.14
N VAL A 92 -6.99 -4.60 32.16
CA VAL A 92 -8.44 -4.47 32.08
C VAL A 92 -8.87 -3.19 32.80
N VAL A 93 -9.24 -2.19 32.01
CA VAL A 93 -9.59 -0.84 32.51
C VAL A 93 -10.79 -0.86 33.46
N SER A 94 -11.78 -1.73 33.21
CA SER A 94 -13.07 -1.72 33.93
C SER A 94 -12.96 -2.05 35.42
N ASN A 95 -11.98 -2.86 35.81
CA ASN A 95 -11.76 -3.27 37.19
C ASN A 95 -10.34 -2.96 37.69
N ASN A 96 -9.52 -2.27 36.87
CA ASN A 96 -8.14 -1.91 37.19
C ASN A 96 -7.29 -3.14 37.57
N THR A 97 -7.34 -4.18 36.75
CA THR A 97 -6.56 -5.42 36.97
C THR A 97 -5.73 -5.78 35.74
N VAL A 98 -4.71 -6.61 35.95
CA VAL A 98 -3.98 -7.27 34.87
C VAL A 98 -4.31 -8.76 34.94
N ARG A 99 -4.54 -9.38 33.78
CA ARG A 99 -4.82 -10.81 33.66
C ARG A 99 -4.03 -11.41 32.50
N ASP A 100 -3.93 -12.73 32.47
CA ASP A 100 -3.45 -13.44 31.29
C ASP A 100 -4.37 -13.20 30.09
N ARG A 101 -3.76 -13.16 28.90
CA ARG A 101 -4.47 -13.19 27.63
C ARG A 101 -4.98 -14.60 27.32
N VAL A 102 -6.14 -14.66 26.69
CA VAL A 102 -6.76 -15.91 26.23
C VAL A 102 -6.30 -16.19 24.80
N PHE A 103 -5.36 -17.11 24.64
CA PHE A 103 -4.84 -17.50 23.33
C PHE A 103 -5.68 -18.62 22.68
N PRO A 104 -5.83 -18.61 21.34
CA PRO A 104 -5.25 -17.66 20.38
C PRO A 104 -6.11 -16.39 20.15
N ALA A 105 -7.28 -16.27 20.78
CA ALA A 105 -8.25 -15.21 20.50
C ALA A 105 -7.74 -13.78 20.79
N GLU A 106 -6.87 -13.62 21.78
CA GLU A 106 -6.29 -12.33 22.17
C GLU A 106 -4.81 -12.18 21.76
N ASP A 107 -4.34 -13.00 20.81
CA ASP A 107 -2.99 -12.86 20.27
C ASP A 107 -2.86 -11.58 19.45
N VAL A 108 -1.91 -10.73 19.86
CA VAL A 108 -1.60 -9.44 19.24
C VAL A 108 -0.15 -9.37 18.77
N SER A 109 0.55 -10.51 18.79
CA SER A 109 1.97 -10.60 18.51
C SER A 109 2.32 -10.50 17.02
N LYS A 110 1.33 -10.64 16.14
CA LYS A 110 1.51 -10.62 14.69
C LYS A 110 0.30 -10.00 14.01
N GLY A 111 0.56 -9.20 12.98
CA GLY A 111 -0.49 -8.60 12.15
C GLY A 111 0.03 -8.18 10.78
N TRP A 112 -0.87 -7.68 9.94
CA TRP A 112 -0.59 -7.26 8.57
C TRP A 112 -0.92 -5.79 8.37
N LYS A 113 0.00 -5.07 7.73
CA LYS A 113 -0.19 -3.70 7.27
C LYS A 113 -0.35 -3.67 5.76
N PHE A 114 -1.06 -2.65 5.28
CA PHE A 114 -1.40 -2.48 3.88
C PHE A 114 -1.02 -1.08 3.43
N ASN A 115 -0.63 -0.95 2.16
CA ASN A 115 -0.47 0.34 1.51
C ASN A 115 -0.70 0.20 0.00
N ASN A 116 -0.98 1.31 -0.67
CA ASN A 116 -1.25 1.32 -2.10
C ASN A 116 -0.32 2.33 -2.78
N SER A 117 -0.07 2.14 -4.07
CA SER A 117 0.69 3.11 -4.86
C SER A 117 -0.06 4.44 -4.97
N THR A 118 0.64 5.54 -4.69
CA THR A 118 0.14 6.91 -4.91
C THR A 118 0.73 7.54 -6.18
N ASN A 119 1.87 7.03 -6.64
CA ASN A 119 2.57 7.53 -7.81
C ASN A 119 2.04 6.91 -9.11
N ILE A 120 2.25 7.61 -10.21
CA ILE A 120 1.89 7.22 -11.56
C ILE A 120 3.09 6.51 -12.21
N PHE A 121 2.95 5.20 -12.43
CA PHE A 121 3.96 4.38 -13.11
C PHE A 121 3.60 4.19 -14.57
N LEU A 122 4.45 4.68 -15.46
CA LEU A 122 4.23 4.67 -16.91
C LEU A 122 5.47 4.17 -17.64
N ALA A 123 5.26 3.44 -18.73
CA ALA A 123 6.30 3.16 -19.71
C ALA A 123 5.70 3.03 -21.11
N SER A 124 6.54 3.21 -22.14
CA SER A 124 6.12 3.07 -23.53
C SER A 124 7.19 2.36 -24.34
N SER A 125 6.72 1.46 -25.21
CA SER A 125 7.52 0.78 -26.23
C SER A 125 7.33 1.40 -27.61
N ALA A 126 6.64 2.56 -27.72
CA ALA A 126 6.29 3.18 -29.01
C ALA A 126 7.52 3.61 -29.84
N ARG A 127 8.67 3.82 -29.18
CA ARG A 127 9.96 4.13 -29.82
C ARG A 127 10.87 2.91 -29.97
N LEU A 128 10.40 1.73 -29.61
CA LEU A 128 11.14 0.48 -29.68
C LEU A 128 10.66 -0.36 -30.86
N GLN A 129 11.57 -1.11 -31.48
CA GLN A 129 11.24 -2.01 -32.58
C GLN A 129 10.28 -3.10 -32.11
N SER A 130 10.55 -3.70 -30.96
CA SER A 130 9.72 -4.70 -30.29
C SER A 130 8.90 -4.09 -29.17
N ASP A 131 7.70 -4.63 -28.95
CA ASP A 131 6.84 -4.22 -27.85
C ASP A 131 7.25 -4.90 -26.54
N VAL A 132 8.32 -4.37 -25.95
CA VAL A 132 8.96 -4.90 -24.74
C VAL A 132 9.23 -3.76 -23.78
N ILE A 133 8.77 -3.91 -22.54
CA ILE A 133 9.14 -3.10 -21.40
C ILE A 133 10.02 -3.95 -20.49
N PHE A 134 11.25 -3.49 -20.27
CA PHE A 134 12.22 -4.15 -19.41
C PHE A 134 12.59 -3.25 -18.24
N GLU A 135 12.53 -3.81 -17.03
CA GLU A 135 12.84 -3.19 -15.75
C GLU A 135 12.23 -1.79 -15.55
N ALA A 136 10.93 -1.65 -15.84
CA ALA A 136 10.23 -0.41 -15.50
C ALA A 136 10.14 -0.26 -13.96
N PRO A 137 10.60 0.86 -13.37
CA PRO A 137 10.67 1.01 -11.92
C PRO A 137 9.28 1.19 -11.30
N LEU A 138 9.05 0.53 -10.17
CA LEU A 138 7.82 0.64 -9.38
C LEU A 138 8.08 1.34 -8.04
N THR A 139 8.82 0.71 -7.13
CA THR A 139 9.01 1.27 -5.80
C THR A 139 10.36 0.92 -5.23
N ALA A 140 10.74 1.62 -4.17
CA ALA A 140 11.95 1.36 -3.41
C ALA A 140 11.62 1.29 -1.91
N ILE A 141 12.19 0.31 -1.22
CA ILE A 141 12.12 0.18 0.23
C ILE A 141 13.51 0.47 0.79
N GLU A 142 13.61 1.48 1.66
CA GLU A 142 14.85 1.85 2.33
C GLU A 142 15.35 0.76 3.29
N GLN A 143 16.67 0.64 3.46
CA GLN A 143 17.28 -0.31 4.39
C GLN A 143 16.72 -0.13 5.80
N GLY A 144 16.45 -1.26 6.45
CA GLY A 144 15.93 -1.27 7.81
C GLY A 144 14.49 -0.83 7.93
N ASN A 145 13.73 -0.76 6.83
CA ASN A 145 12.29 -0.54 6.89
C ASN A 145 11.54 -1.79 7.41
N GLU A 146 10.51 -1.57 8.23
CA GLU A 146 9.67 -2.62 8.82
C GLU A 146 8.96 -3.51 7.78
N LYS A 147 8.72 -2.99 6.56
CA LYS A 147 8.03 -3.71 5.47
C LYS A 147 8.67 -5.07 5.16
N LEU A 148 10.00 -5.14 5.28
CA LEU A 148 10.80 -6.31 4.98
C LEU A 148 11.29 -7.03 6.26
N SER A 149 10.69 -6.75 7.42
CA SER A 149 11.11 -7.34 8.71
C SER A 149 10.73 -8.82 8.87
N VAL A 150 9.65 -9.27 8.22
CA VAL A 150 9.18 -10.66 8.32
C VAL A 150 8.88 -11.24 6.94
N ARG A 151 7.82 -10.76 6.30
CA ARG A 151 7.42 -11.14 4.95
C ARG A 151 6.62 -9.99 4.34
N TYR A 152 6.86 -9.75 3.06
CA TYR A 152 6.30 -8.67 2.26
C TYR A 152 5.65 -9.26 1.01
N SER A 153 4.60 -8.62 0.53
CA SER A 153 3.95 -8.92 -0.74
C SER A 153 3.63 -7.63 -1.47
N ILE A 154 3.79 -7.66 -2.80
CA ILE A 154 3.34 -6.62 -3.71
C ILE A 154 2.50 -7.28 -4.80
N LEU A 155 1.31 -6.73 -5.05
CA LEU A 155 0.45 -7.07 -6.18
C LEU A 155 0.49 -5.92 -7.17
N VAL A 156 1.07 -6.17 -8.33
CA VAL A 156 1.15 -5.20 -9.42
C VAL A 156 -0.03 -5.44 -10.35
N ARG A 157 -0.75 -4.37 -10.69
CA ARG A 157 -1.78 -4.36 -11.72
C ARG A 157 -1.29 -3.57 -12.93
N GLN A 158 -1.48 -4.13 -14.11
CA GLN A 158 -1.07 -3.54 -15.38
C GLN A 158 -2.31 -3.15 -16.19
N TYR A 159 -2.19 -2.03 -16.89
CA TYR A 159 -3.20 -1.49 -17.80
C TYR A 159 -2.57 -1.12 -19.13
N ALA A 160 -3.18 -1.57 -20.23
CA ALA A 160 -2.95 -1.03 -21.55
C ALA A 160 -3.61 0.34 -21.67
N LEU A 161 -2.86 1.33 -22.15
CA LEU A 161 -3.36 2.67 -22.47
C LEU A 161 -3.35 2.90 -23.97
N ASP A 162 -4.20 3.81 -24.43
CA ASP A 162 -4.01 4.47 -25.72
C ASP A 162 -3.03 5.63 -25.58
N LYS A 163 -2.62 6.20 -26.73
CA LYS A 163 -1.64 7.28 -26.76
C LYS A 163 -2.11 8.50 -25.95
N LYS A 164 -3.38 8.91 -26.13
CA LYS A 164 -3.97 10.05 -25.43
C LYS A 164 -4.02 9.83 -23.91
N GLY A 165 -4.36 8.62 -23.46
CA GLY A 165 -4.36 8.27 -22.04
C GLY A 165 -2.96 8.30 -21.45
N TYR A 166 -1.96 7.79 -22.18
CA TYR A 166 -0.57 7.90 -21.75
C TYR A 166 -0.11 9.35 -21.61
N GLU A 167 -0.38 10.20 -22.60
CA GLU A 167 -0.05 11.63 -22.58
C GLU A 167 -0.74 12.35 -21.41
N PHE A 168 -2.00 12.02 -21.12
CA PHE A 168 -2.72 12.55 -19.97
C PHE A 168 -2.04 12.20 -18.64
N TYR A 169 -1.72 10.91 -18.41
CA TYR A 169 -1.07 10.49 -17.17
C TYR A 169 0.36 10.99 -17.05
N ASP A 170 1.09 11.10 -18.16
CA ASP A 170 2.45 11.67 -18.20
C ASP A 170 2.42 13.15 -17.83
N LEU A 171 1.43 13.90 -18.34
CA LEU A 171 1.24 15.30 -17.96
C LEU A 171 0.81 15.45 -16.50
N MET A 172 -0.09 14.59 -16.02
CA MET A 172 -0.50 14.56 -14.62
C MET A 172 0.71 14.32 -13.72
N LYS A 173 1.52 13.31 -14.03
CA LYS A 173 2.75 13.00 -13.29
C LYS A 173 3.69 14.20 -13.20
N LYS A 174 3.96 14.86 -14.32
CA LYS A 174 4.80 16.06 -14.37
C LYS A 174 4.24 17.20 -13.52
N ASN A 175 2.92 17.34 -13.49
CA ASN A 175 2.22 18.38 -12.73
C ASN A 175 1.95 18.03 -11.26
N THR A 176 2.23 16.82 -10.78
CA THR A 176 1.92 16.43 -9.38
C THR A 176 3.09 15.80 -8.64
N GLU A 177 4.00 15.14 -9.35
CA GLU A 177 5.14 14.40 -8.76
C GLU A 177 6.48 15.08 -9.06
N ASP A 178 6.62 15.73 -10.22
CA ASP A 178 7.86 16.39 -10.64
C ASP A 178 7.86 17.90 -10.34
N ILE A 179 7.25 18.33 -9.23
CA ILE A 179 7.25 19.72 -8.75
C ILE A 179 8.22 19.87 -7.57
N GLY A 180 9.11 20.86 -7.62
CA GLY A 180 9.94 21.31 -6.49
C GLY A 180 11.21 22.11 -6.82
N GLY A 181 11.48 22.49 -8.07
CA GLY A 181 12.67 23.20 -8.53
C GLY A 181 12.42 24.63 -9.05
N VAL A 182 13.45 25.48 -8.98
CA VAL A 182 13.41 26.88 -9.51
C VAL A 182 13.29 26.93 -11.04
N PHE A 183 13.54 25.80 -11.71
CA PHE A 183 13.41 25.62 -13.16
C PHE A 183 12.23 24.72 -13.54
N ASP A 184 11.27 24.53 -12.64
CA ASP A 184 10.12 23.68 -12.92
C ASP A 184 9.31 24.22 -14.09
N VAL A 185 8.84 23.26 -14.89
CA VAL A 185 7.93 23.53 -15.99
C VAL A 185 6.66 24.16 -15.43
N GLN A 186 6.22 25.26 -16.02
CA GLN A 186 4.95 25.88 -15.65
C GLN A 186 3.83 24.83 -15.82
N PRO A 187 2.95 24.63 -14.80
CA PRO A 187 1.88 23.66 -14.89
C PRO A 187 1.08 23.87 -16.16
N THR A 188 1.08 22.87 -17.04
CA THR A 188 0.30 22.92 -18.28
C THR A 188 -1.12 22.45 -17.99
N GLU A 189 -2.11 23.09 -18.62
CA GLU A 189 -3.51 22.69 -18.47
C GLU A 189 -3.69 21.22 -18.88
N ILE A 190 -4.18 20.40 -17.93
CA ILE A 190 -4.49 18.98 -18.19
C ILE A 190 -5.89 18.91 -18.78
N GLN A 191 -5.98 18.70 -20.09
CA GLN A 191 -7.24 18.38 -20.73
C GLN A 191 -7.46 16.87 -20.74
N GLY A 192 -8.54 16.46 -20.09
CA GLY A 192 -9.03 15.10 -20.08
C GLY A 192 -9.84 14.75 -21.33
N ASN A 193 -10.47 13.57 -21.31
CA ASN A 193 -11.44 13.16 -22.33
C ASN A 193 -12.88 13.18 -21.80
N ILE A 194 -13.15 13.89 -20.69
CA ILE A 194 -14.47 14.02 -20.08
C ILE A 194 -14.94 15.46 -20.26
N HIS A 195 -16.19 15.62 -20.70
CA HIS A 195 -16.79 16.91 -21.01
C HIS A 195 -18.15 17.06 -20.33
N CYS A 196 -18.42 18.23 -19.77
CA CYS A 196 -19.75 18.59 -19.28
C CYS A 196 -20.65 18.95 -20.46
N VAL A 197 -21.70 18.17 -20.68
CA VAL A 197 -22.68 18.40 -21.77
C VAL A 197 -23.63 19.54 -21.42
N THR A 198 -23.88 19.74 -20.12
CA THR A 198 -24.78 20.79 -19.62
C THR A 198 -24.13 22.17 -19.56
N ASP A 199 -22.80 22.23 -19.41
CA ASP A 199 -22.02 23.48 -19.42
C ASP A 199 -20.66 23.26 -20.11
N PRO A 200 -20.57 23.54 -21.43
CA PRO A 200 -19.33 23.34 -22.18
C PRO A 200 -18.13 24.20 -21.72
N LYS A 201 -18.35 25.22 -20.88
CA LYS A 201 -17.28 26.07 -20.33
C LYS A 201 -16.72 25.53 -19.02
N GLU A 202 -17.37 24.54 -18.43
CA GLU A 202 -16.91 23.90 -17.20
C GLU A 202 -15.68 23.04 -17.50
N LEU A 203 -14.56 23.37 -16.85
CA LEU A 203 -13.35 22.57 -16.91
C LEU A 203 -13.55 21.26 -16.13
N VAL A 204 -13.24 20.13 -16.78
CA VAL A 204 -13.32 18.81 -16.18
C VAL A 204 -11.96 18.12 -16.36
N ILE A 205 -11.39 17.68 -15.24
CA ILE A 205 -10.11 16.98 -15.22
C ILE A 205 -10.40 15.50 -14.99
N GLY A 206 -9.96 14.66 -15.91
CA GLY A 206 -10.11 13.21 -15.81
C GLY A 206 -9.97 12.51 -17.15
N TYR A 207 -9.50 11.27 -17.11
CA TYR A 207 -9.37 10.45 -18.31
C TYR A 207 -10.03 9.09 -18.09
N VAL A 208 -10.96 8.74 -18.96
CA VAL A 208 -11.57 7.42 -19.03
C VAL A 208 -10.75 6.58 -20.01
N SER A 209 -10.35 5.40 -19.58
CA SER A 209 -9.74 4.36 -20.41
C SER A 209 -10.46 3.04 -20.19
N ALA A 210 -10.55 2.21 -21.22
CA ALA A 210 -11.14 0.88 -21.15
C ALA A 210 -10.08 -0.16 -21.52
N SER A 211 -9.65 -0.96 -20.55
CA SER A 211 -8.76 -2.10 -20.79
C SER A 211 -9.02 -3.22 -19.79
N THR A 212 -8.63 -4.44 -20.15
CA THR A 212 -8.54 -5.53 -19.16
C THR A 212 -7.41 -5.24 -18.17
N VAL A 213 -7.42 -5.89 -17.01
CA VAL A 213 -6.36 -5.76 -16.02
C VAL A 213 -5.63 -7.09 -15.92
N THR A 214 -4.31 -7.05 -15.97
CA THR A 214 -3.47 -8.21 -15.65
C THR A 214 -2.75 -7.96 -14.33
N GLU A 215 -2.65 -9.01 -13.51
CA GLU A 215 -2.17 -8.91 -12.14
C GLU A 215 -1.03 -9.91 -11.90
N ASN A 216 -0.02 -9.49 -11.13
CA ASN A 216 1.04 -10.38 -10.68
C ASN A 216 1.39 -10.07 -9.22
N ARG A 217 1.30 -11.09 -8.36
CA ARG A 217 1.67 -10.99 -6.94
C ARG A 217 2.96 -11.75 -6.68
N ILE A 218 3.92 -11.09 -6.03
CA ILE A 218 5.11 -11.73 -5.50
C ILE A 218 5.15 -11.64 -3.97
N PHE A 219 5.99 -12.49 -3.37
CA PHE A 219 6.30 -12.49 -1.95
C PHE A 219 7.81 -12.45 -1.75
N ILE A 220 8.25 -11.73 -0.71
CA ILE A 220 9.64 -11.65 -0.28
C ILE A 220 9.65 -11.89 1.22
N SER A 221 10.37 -12.92 1.67
CA SER A 221 10.56 -13.22 3.08
C SER A 221 11.86 -12.61 3.57
N ALA A 222 11.98 -12.34 4.87
CA ALA A 222 13.23 -11.85 5.46
C ALA A 222 14.43 -12.79 5.20
N SER A 223 14.18 -14.09 5.00
CA SER A 223 15.18 -15.09 4.62
C SER A 223 15.73 -14.93 3.21
N ASP A 224 15.00 -14.25 2.32
CA ASP A 224 15.41 -14.01 0.93
C ASP A 224 16.35 -12.79 0.82
N LEU A 225 16.47 -12.03 1.90
CA LEU A 225 17.24 -10.78 1.94
C LEU A 225 18.70 -11.03 2.34
N PRO A 226 19.63 -10.17 1.91
CA PRO A 226 21.00 -10.20 2.41
C PRO A 226 21.07 -10.02 3.92
N PHE A 227 22.07 -10.61 4.57
CA PHE A 227 22.28 -10.50 6.03
C PHE A 227 22.48 -9.05 6.53
N SER A 228 22.82 -8.13 5.65
CA SER A 228 22.92 -6.70 5.92
C SER A 228 21.56 -6.02 6.10
N TRP A 229 20.46 -6.65 5.65
CA TRP A 229 19.12 -6.13 5.87
C TRP A 229 18.68 -6.40 7.31
N ARG A 230 18.56 -5.34 8.11
CA ARG A 230 18.15 -5.45 9.51
C ARG A 230 17.16 -4.36 9.85
N TYR A 231 15.93 -4.76 10.15
CA TYR A 231 14.97 -3.91 10.85
C TYR A 231 15.33 -3.93 12.34
N VAL A 232 15.58 -2.75 12.92
CA VAL A 232 15.84 -2.60 14.35
C VAL A 232 14.75 -1.71 14.93
N GLU A 233 14.08 -2.21 15.95
CA GLU A 233 13.08 -1.48 16.71
C GLU A 233 13.60 -1.22 18.11
N TYR A 234 13.42 0.01 18.61
CA TYR A 234 13.81 0.40 19.96
C TYR A 234 12.61 0.35 20.90
N CYS A 235 12.57 -0.66 21.76
CA CYS A 235 11.48 -0.92 22.68
C CYS A 235 11.99 -1.05 24.12
N PRO A 236 12.25 0.08 24.82
CA PRO A 236 12.64 0.04 26.22
C PRO A 236 11.48 -0.52 27.06
N TYR A 237 11.83 -1.30 28.09
CA TYR A 237 10.87 -1.84 29.04
C TYR A 237 11.04 -1.19 30.41
N TYR A 238 9.95 -1.22 31.18
CA TYR A 238 9.86 -0.76 32.55
C TYR A 238 9.16 -1.82 33.40
N MET A 239 9.59 -1.95 34.66
CA MET A 239 8.89 -2.78 35.62
C MET A 239 7.82 -1.94 36.31
N VAL A 240 6.56 -2.37 36.23
CA VAL A 240 5.44 -1.77 36.95
C VAL A 240 5.07 -2.69 38.12
N ALA A 241 4.99 -2.15 39.33
CA ALA A 241 4.66 -2.92 40.52
C ALA A 241 3.24 -3.52 40.42
N ASN A 242 3.03 -4.71 40.99
CA ASN A 242 1.74 -5.40 41.03
C ASN A 242 0.80 -4.75 42.07
N GLN A 243 0.42 -3.50 41.83
CA GLN A 243 -0.40 -2.69 42.73
C GLN A 243 -1.45 -1.89 41.95
N PRO A 244 -2.70 -1.79 42.44
CA PRO A 244 -3.76 -1.05 41.76
C PRO A 244 -3.40 0.39 41.39
N ASP A 245 -2.70 1.13 42.26
CA ASP A 245 -2.34 2.53 41.98
C ASP A 245 -1.27 2.65 40.89
N SER A 246 -0.34 1.68 40.82
CA SER A 246 0.61 1.60 39.72
C SER A 246 -0.09 1.33 38.39
N PHE A 247 -1.10 0.45 38.37
CA PHE A 247 -1.85 0.17 37.14
C PHE A 247 -2.60 1.41 36.63
N ARG A 248 -3.22 2.19 37.53
CA ARG A 248 -3.87 3.45 37.15
C ARG A 248 -2.88 4.45 36.55
N LEU A 249 -1.70 4.58 37.14
CA LEU A 249 -0.71 5.52 36.66
C LEU A 249 -0.14 5.12 35.28
N TYR A 250 0.27 3.87 35.14
CA TYR A 250 1.05 3.41 33.99
C TYR A 250 0.23 2.78 32.85
N PHE A 251 -0.88 2.09 33.17
CA PHE A 251 -1.67 1.34 32.19
C PHE A 251 -2.97 2.04 31.81
N GLN A 252 -3.68 2.68 32.75
CA GLN A 252 -4.95 3.35 32.46
C GLN A 252 -4.79 4.55 31.50
N SER A 253 -3.65 5.24 31.59
CA SER A 253 -3.25 6.30 30.66
C SER A 253 -2.81 5.80 29.28
N GLN A 254 -2.78 4.47 29.06
CA GLN A 254 -2.23 3.79 27.89
C GLN A 254 -0.75 4.15 27.61
N TYR A 255 -0.02 4.61 28.63
CA TYR A 255 1.39 4.97 28.48
C TYR A 255 2.27 3.73 28.33
N TYR A 256 1.98 2.65 29.06
CA TYR A 256 2.58 1.34 28.91
C TYR A 256 1.54 0.23 28.81
N SER A 257 1.95 -0.92 28.25
CA SER A 257 1.19 -2.16 28.25
C SER A 257 2.02 -3.27 28.91
N PRO A 258 1.47 -4.03 29.86
CA PRO A 258 2.15 -5.18 30.44
C PRO A 258 2.30 -6.28 29.38
N TYR A 259 3.42 -6.99 29.39
CA TYR A 259 3.66 -8.10 28.47
C TYR A 259 4.17 -9.36 29.16
N ASP A 260 4.88 -9.25 30.29
CA ASP A 260 5.35 -10.41 31.05
C ASP A 260 5.31 -10.17 32.57
N GLY A 261 5.29 -11.26 33.34
CA GLY A 261 5.22 -11.23 34.80
C GLY A 261 6.60 -11.30 35.44
N VAL A 262 6.83 -10.48 36.47
CA VAL A 262 8.06 -10.53 37.28
C VAL A 262 7.73 -11.20 38.61
N TYR A 263 8.44 -12.27 38.92
CA TYR A 263 8.22 -13.08 40.13
C TYR A 263 9.41 -12.98 41.06
N SER A 264 9.14 -12.89 42.37
CA SER A 264 10.17 -12.92 43.40
C SER A 264 10.91 -14.27 43.39
N PRO A 265 12.25 -14.29 43.25
CA PRO A 265 13.01 -15.54 43.31
C PRO A 265 12.89 -16.26 44.66
N ALA A 266 12.64 -15.49 45.74
CA ALA A 266 12.59 -16.04 47.10
C ALA A 266 11.23 -16.64 47.46
N THR A 267 10.13 -16.06 46.97
CA THR A 267 8.77 -16.44 47.37
C THR A 267 7.93 -17.01 46.23
N GLY A 268 8.38 -16.88 44.98
CA GLY A 268 7.58 -17.22 43.79
C GLY A 268 6.38 -16.29 43.56
N ALA A 269 6.17 -15.28 44.42
CA ALA A 269 5.04 -14.37 44.30
C ALA A 269 5.23 -13.38 43.14
N LEU A 270 4.14 -13.06 42.44
CA LEU A 270 4.13 -12.03 41.40
C LEU A 270 4.32 -10.63 42.02
N VAL A 271 5.45 -10.00 41.72
CA VAL A 271 5.84 -8.69 42.28
C VAL A 271 5.54 -7.52 41.32
N GLY A 272 5.43 -7.78 40.03
CA GLY A 272 5.17 -6.75 39.02
C GLY A 272 5.07 -7.31 37.62
N TYR A 273 4.99 -6.39 36.65
CA TYR A 273 4.91 -6.71 35.23
C TYR A 273 5.97 -5.95 34.45
N LEU A 274 6.69 -6.65 33.58
CA LEU A 274 7.45 -6.01 32.52
C LEU A 274 6.47 -5.37 31.54
N SER A 275 6.72 -4.12 31.22
CA SER A 275 5.81 -3.27 30.47
C SER A 275 6.60 -2.45 29.46
N ALA A 276 6.03 -2.23 28.28
CA ALA A 276 6.64 -1.40 27.24
C ALA A 276 5.57 -0.55 26.56
N LEU A 277 5.98 0.36 25.67
CA LEU A 277 5.03 1.18 24.91
C LEU A 277 4.01 0.27 24.19
N PRO A 278 2.73 0.64 24.06
CA PRO A 278 1.73 -0.22 23.45
C PRO A 278 2.12 -0.79 22.08
N GLY A 279 2.77 0.02 21.22
CA GLY A 279 3.26 -0.43 19.91
C GLY A 279 4.33 -1.53 19.94
N CYS A 280 5.08 -1.65 21.03
CA CYS A 280 6.07 -2.72 21.22
C CYS A 280 5.45 -4.05 21.64
N VAL A 281 4.22 -4.01 22.16
CA VAL A 281 3.56 -5.15 22.81
C VAL A 281 2.38 -5.66 21.99
N ASP A 282 1.69 -4.77 21.28
CA ASP A 282 0.50 -5.05 20.49
C ASP A 282 0.62 -4.37 19.11
N CYS A 283 0.71 -5.19 18.06
CA CYS A 283 0.94 -4.70 16.71
C CYS A 283 -0.22 -3.83 16.16
N LYS A 284 -1.42 -3.88 16.75
CA LYS A 284 -2.54 -3.01 16.33
C LYS A 284 -2.25 -1.53 16.59
N TYR A 285 -1.48 -1.22 17.63
CA TYR A 285 -1.05 0.16 17.90
C TYR A 285 -0.09 0.71 16.84
N ARG A 286 0.48 -0.16 15.99
CA ARG A 286 1.28 0.20 14.81
C ARG A 286 0.48 0.23 13.51
N GLY A 287 -0.85 0.12 13.60
CA GLY A 287 -1.77 0.13 12.47
C GLY A 287 -1.91 -1.22 11.74
N ALA A 288 -1.51 -2.32 12.37
CA ALA A 288 -1.70 -3.65 11.78
C ALA A 288 -3.10 -4.22 12.03
N SER A 289 -3.63 -4.92 11.03
CA SER A 289 -4.80 -5.76 11.14
C SER A 289 -4.39 -7.15 11.66
N LEU A 290 -5.18 -7.73 12.57
CA LEU A 290 -5.00 -9.12 13.00
C LEU A 290 -5.65 -10.12 12.03
N THR A 291 -6.40 -9.63 11.04
CA THR A 291 -7.01 -10.47 10.02
C THR A 291 -5.99 -10.82 8.95
N LYS A 292 -5.62 -12.09 8.90
CA LYS A 292 -4.72 -12.63 7.88
C LYS A 292 -5.33 -12.45 6.48
N PRO A 293 -4.63 -11.84 5.52
CA PRO A 293 -5.11 -11.76 4.14
C PRO A 293 -5.28 -13.16 3.54
N PRO A 294 -6.30 -13.41 2.70
CA PRO A 294 -6.58 -14.74 2.15
C PRO A 294 -5.46 -15.25 1.23
N TYR A 295 -4.68 -14.36 0.64
CA TYR A 295 -3.54 -14.68 -0.23
C TYR A 295 -2.22 -14.88 0.53
N TRP A 296 -2.18 -14.71 1.86
CA TRP A 296 -0.94 -14.77 2.66
C TRP A 296 -0.50 -16.19 2.99
#